data_AF-A0A932N9F8-F1
#
_entry.id   AF-A0A932N9F8-F1
#
_cell.length_a   1.000
_cell.length_b   1.000
_cell.length_c   1.000
_cell.angle_alpha   90.00
_cell.angle_beta   90.00
_cell.angle_gamma   90.00
#
_symmetry.space_group_name_H-M   'P 1'
#
loop_
_entity.id
_entity.type
_entity.pdbx_description
1 polymer ?
#
loop_
_entity_poly.entity_id
_entity_poly.type
_entity_poly.pdbx_seq_one_letter_code
_entity_poly.pdbx_strand_id
1 'polypeptide(L)'
;MSTKWIKSSVSDPSQTYAIPSSNPFAGRSDASPEVWAYGLRNPWRFSFDRATGDLYIADVGQNEYEEIDFQPAASAGGENYGWNSYEGLHTYNGGVEAGLTFPIAEYSHEEGGCSVSGGYVYRGPALPALSGVYFFGDYCSGKIWALYASTGGAWERMLMFDTEAGITSFGEDEAGEIYVVDGKGSIFQLAAVP
;
A
#
# COMPACT_ATOMS: atom_id res chain seq x y z
N MET A 1 6.25 17.87 -5.06
CA MET A 1 6.70 17.40 -3.71
C MET A 1 6.66 15.89 -3.74
N SER A 2 7.60 15.22 -3.06
CA SER A 2 7.63 13.76 -2.89
C SER A 2 7.44 13.44 -1.42
N THR A 3 6.60 12.44 -1.14
CA THR A 3 6.30 11.96 0.20
C THR A 3 7.41 11.02 0.68
N LYS A 4 7.74 11.11 1.97
CA LYS A 4 8.74 10.27 2.63
C LYS A 4 8.10 9.54 3.79
N TRP A 5 8.45 8.27 3.93
CA TRP A 5 8.07 7.47 5.08
C TRP A 5 9.09 7.61 6.19
N ILE A 6 8.61 7.63 7.44
CA ILE A 6 9.44 7.86 8.62
C ILE A 6 9.41 6.62 9.50
N LYS A 7 10.58 6.22 10.00
CA LYS A 7 10.72 5.20 11.05
C LYS A 7 11.42 5.80 12.26
N SER A 8 10.76 5.69 13.41
CA SER A 8 11.25 6.13 14.72
C SER A 8 11.01 5.05 15.78
N SER A 9 11.66 5.18 16.93
CA SER A 9 11.48 4.28 18.09
C SER A 9 11.07 5.09 19.33
N VAL A 10 10.29 4.46 20.21
CA VAL A 10 9.74 5.08 21.43
C VAL A 10 10.08 4.28 22.70
N SER A 11 11.26 3.69 22.74
CA SER A 11 11.71 2.80 23.83
C SER A 11 12.18 3.53 25.10
N ASP A 12 12.46 4.83 25.00
CA ASP A 12 12.89 5.66 26.13
C ASP A 12 11.79 6.66 26.52
N PRO A 13 11.17 6.53 27.70
CA PRO A 13 10.10 7.43 28.14
C PRO A 13 10.56 8.88 28.39
N SER A 14 11.85 9.15 28.40
CA SER A 14 12.42 10.51 28.51
C SER A 14 12.61 11.22 27.18
N GLN A 15 12.43 10.52 26.05
CA GLN A 15 12.53 11.07 24.70
C GLN A 15 11.17 10.98 23.99
N THR A 16 10.82 12.00 23.21
CA THR A 16 9.60 11.96 22.37
C THR A 16 9.71 10.88 21.29
N TYR A 17 10.89 10.70 20.71
CA TYR A 17 11.27 9.61 19.80
C TYR A 17 12.80 9.52 19.67
N ALA A 18 13.30 8.38 19.19
CA ALA A 18 14.69 8.17 18.82
C ALA A 18 14.82 7.59 17.41
N ILE A 19 15.91 7.92 16.71
CA ILE A 19 16.23 7.33 15.39
C ILE A 19 16.85 5.94 15.60
N PRO A 20 16.24 4.86 15.06
CA PRO A 20 16.88 3.56 15.05
C PRO A 20 18.20 3.63 14.29
N SER A 21 19.27 3.08 14.86
CA SER A 21 20.57 3.00 14.17
C SER A 21 20.51 2.16 12.89
N SER A 22 19.48 1.34 12.74
CA SER A 22 19.19 0.56 11.54
C SER A 22 18.43 1.34 10.46
N ASN A 23 18.11 2.62 10.66
CA ASN A 23 17.50 3.42 9.60
C ASN A 23 18.50 3.61 8.45
N PRO A 24 18.06 3.49 7.19
CA PRO A 24 18.94 3.51 6.01
C PRO A 24 19.65 4.86 5.80
N PHE A 25 19.09 5.95 6.35
CA PHE A 25 19.66 7.30 6.25
C PHE A 25 20.24 7.80 7.58
N ALA A 26 20.33 6.96 8.61
CA ALA A 26 20.91 7.35 9.89
C ALA A 26 22.38 7.79 9.72
N GLY A 27 22.73 8.95 10.29
CA GLY A 27 24.10 9.49 10.26
C GLY A 27 24.53 10.12 8.93
N ARG A 28 23.65 10.17 7.92
CA ARG A 28 23.93 10.88 6.66
C ARG A 28 23.74 12.38 6.82
N SER A 29 24.66 13.16 6.26
CA SER A 29 24.57 14.64 6.27
C SER A 29 23.69 15.20 5.17
N ASP A 30 23.40 14.40 4.14
CA ASP A 30 22.63 14.77 2.94
C ASP A 30 21.18 14.27 2.97
N ALA A 31 20.76 13.62 4.06
CA ALA A 31 19.43 13.05 4.21
C ALA A 31 18.90 13.20 5.63
N SER A 32 17.58 13.26 5.77
CA SER A 32 16.91 13.23 7.07
C SER A 32 17.00 11.81 7.66
N PRO A 33 17.54 11.63 8.88
CA PRO A 33 17.77 10.30 9.46
C PRO A 33 16.49 9.54 9.81
N GLU A 34 15.35 10.23 9.88
CA GLU A 34 14.00 9.68 10.09
C GLU A 34 13.51 8.85 8.91
N VAL A 35 14.01 9.13 7.70
CA VAL A 35 13.47 8.55 6.48
C VAL A 35 13.70 7.04 6.47
N TRP A 36 12.66 6.30 6.08
CA TRP A 36 12.69 4.86 5.87
C TRP A 36 12.62 4.52 4.39
N ALA A 37 11.69 5.14 3.67
CA ALA A 37 11.55 5.01 2.21
C ALA A 37 11.08 6.35 1.62
N TYR A 38 11.25 6.52 0.32
CA TYR A 38 10.94 7.77 -0.39
C TYR A 38 10.49 7.48 -1.82
N GLY A 39 10.21 8.53 -2.60
CA GLY A 39 9.75 8.35 -3.98
C GLY A 39 8.28 7.98 -4.07
N LEU A 40 7.49 8.33 -3.06
CA LEU A 40 6.02 8.19 -3.08
C LEU A 40 5.40 9.54 -3.44
N ARG A 41 4.20 9.53 -4.03
CA ARG A 41 3.46 10.72 -4.44
C ARG A 41 2.48 11.13 -3.35
N ASN A 42 1.43 10.34 -3.15
CA ASN A 42 0.36 10.52 -2.17
C ASN A 42 -0.09 9.16 -1.60
N PRO A 43 0.72 8.54 -0.71
CA PRO A 43 0.40 7.27 -0.07
C PRO A 43 -0.81 7.44 0.86
N TRP A 44 -2.01 7.17 0.35
CA TRP A 44 -3.27 7.42 1.04
C TRP A 44 -3.45 6.48 2.23
N ARG A 45 -3.15 5.20 2.01
CA ARG A 45 -3.27 4.18 3.05
C ARG A 45 -2.26 3.07 2.86
N PHE A 46 -1.95 2.41 3.96
CA PHE A 46 -1.08 1.26 3.98
C PHE A 46 -1.51 0.29 5.07
N SER A 47 -1.04 -0.94 4.98
CA SER A 47 -1.21 -1.94 6.01
C SER A 47 -0.02 -2.89 6.04
N PHE A 48 0.21 -3.46 7.22
CA PHE A 48 1.13 -4.57 7.37
C PHE A 48 0.31 -5.86 7.36
N ASP A 49 0.78 -6.86 6.63
CA ASP A 49 0.30 -8.22 6.82
C ASP A 49 0.65 -8.68 8.23
N ARG A 50 -0.36 -8.89 9.08
CA ARG A 50 -0.18 -9.31 10.47
C ARG A 50 0.57 -10.64 10.63
N ALA A 51 0.61 -11.48 9.59
CA ALA A 51 1.31 -12.77 9.65
C ALA A 51 2.79 -12.67 9.30
N THR A 52 3.16 -11.82 8.34
CA THR A 52 4.53 -11.76 7.80
C THR A 52 5.26 -10.46 8.16
N GLY A 53 4.53 -9.40 8.46
CA GLY A 53 5.04 -8.04 8.63
C GLY A 53 5.31 -7.32 7.31
N ASP A 54 4.92 -7.89 6.17
CA ASP A 54 5.11 -7.24 4.87
C ASP A 54 4.21 -6.02 4.75
N LEU A 55 4.74 -4.95 4.14
CA LEU A 55 4.07 -3.68 4.02
C LEU A 55 3.49 -3.51 2.61
N TYR A 56 2.22 -3.15 2.54
CA TYR A 56 1.52 -2.75 1.31
C TYR A 56 1.14 -1.29 1.40
N ILE A 57 1.39 -0.53 0.33
CA ILE A 57 1.16 0.92 0.29
C ILE A 57 0.28 1.19 -0.93
N ALA A 58 -0.83 1.89 -0.73
CA ALA A 58 -1.62 2.43 -1.82
C ALA A 58 -1.23 3.89 -2.04
N ASP A 59 -0.60 4.13 -3.19
CA ASP A 59 -0.13 5.44 -3.59
C ASP A 59 -1.02 6.00 -4.72
N VAL A 60 -1.64 7.14 -4.43
CA VAL A 60 -2.59 7.76 -5.36
C VAL A 60 -1.83 8.52 -6.43
N GLY A 61 -2.12 8.19 -7.68
CA GLY A 61 -1.56 8.78 -8.89
C GLY A 61 -1.73 10.28 -9.05
N GLN A 62 -0.96 10.88 -9.95
CA GLN A 62 -1.09 12.29 -10.29
C GLN A 62 -2.16 12.55 -11.35
N ASN A 63 -2.15 11.78 -12.43
CA ASN A 63 -2.93 12.01 -13.64
C ASN A 63 -3.52 10.73 -14.24
N GLU A 64 -2.77 9.62 -14.29
CA GLU A 64 -3.13 8.51 -15.18
C GLU A 64 -3.18 7.14 -14.50
N TYR A 65 -2.36 6.89 -13.46
CA TYR A 65 -2.23 5.56 -12.87
C TYR A 65 -2.27 5.59 -11.34
N GLU A 66 -3.04 4.68 -10.78
CA GLU A 66 -3.05 4.37 -9.35
C GLU A 66 -2.20 3.12 -9.09
N GLU A 67 -1.50 3.06 -7.94
CA GLU A 67 -0.53 1.98 -7.70
C GLU A 67 -0.58 1.37 -6.29
N ILE A 68 -0.17 0.10 -6.20
CA ILE A 68 0.11 -0.61 -4.96
C ILE A 68 1.60 -0.95 -4.91
N ASP A 69 2.32 -0.35 -3.98
CA ASP A 69 3.69 -0.71 -3.65
C ASP A 69 3.77 -1.77 -2.57
N PHE A 70 4.91 -2.45 -2.53
CA PHE A 70 5.19 -3.52 -1.59
C PHE A 70 6.60 -3.43 -1.05
N GLN A 71 6.73 -3.60 0.27
CA GLN A 71 8.00 -3.70 0.95
C GLN A 71 8.04 -4.94 1.84
N PRO A 72 8.93 -5.90 1.57
CA PRO A 72 9.06 -7.08 2.42
C PRO A 72 9.42 -6.68 3.86
N ALA A 73 8.92 -7.42 4.85
CA ALA A 73 9.23 -7.22 6.27
C ALA A 73 10.75 -7.26 6.55
N ALA A 74 11.46 -8.06 5.75
CA ALA A 74 12.91 -8.24 5.84
C ALA A 74 13.73 -7.11 5.19
N SER A 75 13.08 -6.10 4.59
CA SER A 75 13.76 -4.96 3.98
C SER A 75 14.61 -4.19 5.00
N ALA A 76 15.78 -3.73 4.55
CA ALA A 76 16.65 -2.84 5.31
C ALA A 76 16.23 -1.35 5.22
N GLY A 77 15.17 -1.05 4.47
CA GLY A 77 14.75 0.30 4.14
C GLY A 77 15.60 0.92 3.02
N GLY A 78 15.19 2.10 2.57
CA GLY A 78 15.86 2.91 1.57
C GLY A 78 15.25 2.80 0.19
N GLU A 79 14.14 2.09 0.03
CA GLU A 79 13.39 1.98 -1.21
C GLU A 79 13.04 3.37 -1.75
N ASN A 80 13.27 3.53 -3.05
CA ASN A 80 12.81 4.65 -3.84
C ASN A 80 11.67 4.17 -4.75
N TYR A 81 10.44 4.55 -4.46
CA TYR A 81 9.26 4.18 -5.25
C TYR A 81 9.12 5.02 -6.55
N GLY A 82 10.08 5.91 -6.82
CA GLY A 82 10.27 6.47 -8.16
C GLY A 82 9.49 7.73 -8.47
N TRP A 83 8.60 8.21 -7.62
CA TRP A 83 7.98 9.53 -7.81
C TRP A 83 9.01 10.66 -7.66
N ASN A 84 9.15 11.60 -8.60
CA ASN A 84 8.27 11.89 -9.75
C ASN A 84 8.84 11.48 -11.11
N SER A 85 9.81 10.57 -11.14
CA SER A 85 10.36 9.96 -12.35
C SER A 85 9.39 9.01 -13.02
N TYR A 86 8.58 8.30 -12.23
CA TYR A 86 7.55 7.37 -12.69
C TYR A 86 6.21 7.66 -12.00
N GLU A 87 5.13 7.29 -12.68
CA GLU A 87 3.76 7.18 -12.18
C GLU A 87 3.28 5.79 -12.56
N GLY A 88 3.14 4.88 -11.60
CA GLY A 88 3.07 3.46 -11.91
C GLY A 88 4.38 2.94 -12.53
N LEU A 89 4.25 2.15 -13.58
CA LEU A 89 5.34 1.62 -14.40
C LEU A 89 5.71 2.56 -15.56
N HIS A 90 5.11 3.75 -15.61
CA HIS A 90 5.22 4.67 -16.73
C HIS A 90 6.13 5.86 -16.40
N THR A 91 7.01 6.21 -17.34
CA THR A 91 7.88 7.38 -17.18
C THR A 91 7.03 8.66 -17.08
N TYR A 92 7.39 9.51 -16.14
CA TYR A 92 6.77 10.81 -15.90
C TYR A 92 7.82 11.95 -16.05
N ASN A 93 7.76 12.95 -15.19
CA ASN A 93 8.44 14.24 -15.36
C ASN A 93 9.80 14.36 -14.65
N GLY A 94 10.19 13.38 -13.82
CA GLY A 94 11.44 13.41 -13.04
C GLY A 94 12.69 12.96 -13.82
N GLY A 95 12.53 12.43 -15.03
CA GLY A 95 13.61 11.82 -15.80
C GLY A 95 13.96 10.42 -15.29
N VAL A 96 14.80 9.68 -16.02
CA VAL A 96 15.13 8.28 -15.66
C VAL A 96 16.05 8.25 -14.45
N GLU A 97 15.63 7.53 -13.42
CA GLU A 97 16.40 7.26 -12.20
C GLU A 97 16.69 5.75 -12.09
N ALA A 98 17.83 5.40 -11.49
CA ALA A 98 18.22 4.01 -11.25
C ALA A 98 17.95 3.62 -9.79
N GLY A 99 17.83 2.32 -9.52
CA GLY A 99 17.60 1.82 -8.15
C GLY A 99 16.17 2.00 -7.65
N LEU A 100 15.21 2.10 -8.58
CA LEU A 100 13.80 2.22 -8.25
C LEU A 100 13.20 0.88 -7.81
N THR A 101 12.21 0.96 -6.94
CA THR A 101 11.32 -0.13 -6.54
C THR A 101 9.97 0.15 -7.18
N PHE A 102 9.59 -0.66 -8.17
CA PHE A 102 8.33 -0.48 -8.89
C PHE A 102 7.15 -1.11 -8.14
N PRO A 103 5.92 -0.59 -8.35
CA PRO A 103 4.73 -1.13 -7.73
C PRO A 103 4.47 -2.58 -8.17
N ILE A 104 3.80 -3.33 -7.29
CA ILE A 104 3.38 -4.72 -7.56
C ILE A 104 2.04 -4.81 -8.28
N ALA A 105 1.28 -3.71 -8.35
CA ALA A 105 0.11 -3.56 -9.18
C ALA A 105 -0.14 -2.10 -9.54
N GLU A 106 -0.68 -1.86 -10.73
CA GLU A 106 -1.21 -0.57 -11.16
C GLU A 106 -2.53 -0.76 -11.90
N TYR A 107 -3.29 0.33 -12.05
CA TYR A 107 -4.46 0.41 -12.92
C TYR A 107 -4.67 1.85 -13.38
N SER A 108 -5.22 2.01 -14.59
CA SER A 108 -5.34 3.33 -15.20
C SER A 108 -6.63 4.06 -14.82
N HIS A 109 -6.62 5.38 -14.99
CA HIS A 109 -7.83 6.20 -14.88
C HIS A 109 -8.84 5.88 -16.00
N GLU A 110 -8.39 5.34 -17.14
CA GLU A 110 -9.27 4.81 -18.18
C GLU A 110 -10.07 3.56 -17.73
N GLU A 111 -9.57 2.80 -16.75
CA GLU A 111 -10.30 1.70 -16.11
C GLU A 111 -11.35 2.20 -15.07
N GLY A 112 -11.48 3.52 -14.92
CA GLY A 112 -12.34 4.18 -13.93
C GLY A 112 -11.64 4.49 -12.61
N GLY A 113 -10.32 4.27 -12.52
CA GLY A 113 -9.52 4.62 -11.34
C GLY A 113 -9.38 6.12 -11.14
N CYS A 114 -9.18 6.55 -9.90
CA CYS A 114 -8.82 7.95 -9.62
C CYS A 114 -8.16 8.17 -8.25
N SER A 115 -8.31 7.19 -7.34
CA SER A 115 -7.95 7.36 -5.93
C SER A 115 -7.97 5.99 -5.26
N VAL A 116 -6.85 5.28 -5.37
CA VAL A 116 -6.65 4.02 -4.63
C VAL A 116 -6.76 4.24 -3.13
N SER A 117 -7.57 3.41 -2.46
CA SER A 117 -7.88 3.54 -1.03
C SER A 117 -7.05 2.63 -0.14
N GLY A 118 -6.28 1.71 -0.74
CA GLY A 118 -5.54 0.68 -0.01
C GLY A 118 -6.45 -0.42 0.52
N GLY A 119 -5.93 -1.18 1.49
CA GLY A 119 -6.44 -2.52 1.74
C GLY A 119 -5.79 -3.27 2.89
N TYR A 120 -6.12 -4.56 3.02
CA TYR A 120 -5.54 -5.49 3.98
C TYR A 120 -5.33 -6.87 3.36
N VAL A 121 -4.34 -7.60 3.87
CA VAL A 121 -4.18 -9.02 3.60
C VAL A 121 -5.20 -9.81 4.41
N TYR A 122 -6.02 -10.64 3.75
CA TYR A 122 -7.02 -11.43 4.43
C TYR A 122 -6.36 -12.54 5.26
N ARG A 123 -6.68 -12.57 6.57
CA ARG A 123 -6.16 -13.56 7.54
C ARG A 123 -7.25 -14.21 8.39
N GLY A 124 -8.52 -13.94 8.07
CA GLY A 124 -9.69 -14.45 8.79
C GLY A 124 -9.92 -15.95 8.63
N PRO A 125 -10.49 -16.63 9.63
CA PRO A 125 -10.82 -18.05 9.55
C PRO A 125 -12.08 -18.35 8.72
N ALA A 126 -12.95 -17.38 8.44
CA ALA A 126 -14.23 -17.65 7.75
C ALA A 126 -14.03 -18.03 6.28
N LEU A 127 -13.01 -17.49 5.60
CA LEU A 127 -12.72 -17.71 4.19
C LEU A 127 -11.27 -18.20 4.01
N PRO A 128 -10.92 -19.42 4.47
CA PRO A 128 -9.53 -19.87 4.52
C PRO A 128 -8.84 -19.93 3.14
N ALA A 129 -9.61 -20.08 2.06
CA ALA A 129 -9.08 -20.04 0.69
C ALA A 129 -8.52 -18.67 0.27
N LEU A 130 -8.86 -17.61 0.99
CA LEU A 130 -8.38 -16.24 0.72
C LEU A 130 -7.19 -15.85 1.60
N SER A 131 -6.68 -16.76 2.45
CA SER A 131 -5.57 -16.43 3.34
C SER A 131 -4.33 -15.98 2.56
N GLY A 132 -3.84 -14.78 2.88
CA GLY A 132 -2.67 -14.20 2.20
C GLY A 132 -2.99 -13.38 0.94
N VAL A 133 -4.26 -13.25 0.57
CA VAL A 133 -4.69 -12.38 -0.53
C VAL A 133 -4.85 -10.95 -0.03
N TYR A 134 -4.22 -9.99 -0.70
CA TYR A 134 -4.39 -8.56 -0.41
C TYR A 134 -5.62 -8.02 -1.11
N PHE A 135 -6.58 -7.47 -0.36
CA PHE A 135 -7.78 -6.84 -0.90
C PHE A 135 -7.64 -5.33 -0.83
N PHE A 136 -7.82 -4.64 -1.94
CA PHE A 136 -7.80 -3.19 -2.02
C PHE A 136 -8.88 -2.67 -2.96
N GLY A 137 -9.19 -1.38 -2.87
CA GLY A 137 -10.23 -0.76 -3.68
C GLY A 137 -9.94 0.68 -4.06
N ASP A 138 -10.82 1.23 -4.88
CA ASP A 138 -10.73 2.58 -5.44
C ASP A 138 -11.97 3.38 -5.10
N TYR A 139 -11.77 4.65 -4.73
CA TYR A 139 -12.85 5.53 -4.30
C TYR A 139 -13.84 5.89 -5.42
N CYS A 140 -13.36 6.14 -6.65
CA CYS A 140 -14.20 6.58 -7.75
C CYS A 140 -15.01 5.45 -8.37
N SER A 141 -14.36 4.32 -8.64
CA SER A 141 -14.98 3.19 -9.32
C SER A 141 -15.79 2.28 -8.40
N GLY A 142 -15.51 2.29 -7.09
CA GLY A 142 -16.12 1.35 -6.14
C GLY A 142 -15.71 -0.12 -6.36
N LYS A 143 -14.71 -0.36 -7.21
CA LYS A 143 -14.17 -1.68 -7.47
C LYS A 143 -13.28 -2.14 -6.32
N ILE A 144 -13.33 -3.44 -6.02
CA ILE A 144 -12.45 -4.12 -5.07
C ILE A 144 -11.74 -5.25 -5.80
N TRP A 145 -10.43 -5.28 -5.67
CA TRP A 145 -9.57 -6.29 -6.27
C TRP A 145 -8.89 -7.15 -5.21
N ALA A 146 -8.65 -8.40 -5.58
CA ALA A 146 -7.68 -9.27 -4.94
C ALA A 146 -6.31 -9.11 -5.65
N LEU A 147 -5.24 -9.07 -4.87
CA LEU A 147 -3.86 -9.07 -5.32
C LEU A 147 -3.11 -10.19 -4.59
N TYR A 148 -2.48 -11.08 -5.35
CA TYR A 148 -1.77 -12.24 -4.82
C TYR A 148 -0.57 -12.59 -5.71
N ALA A 149 0.43 -13.24 -5.12
CA ALA A 149 1.55 -13.78 -5.89
C ALA A 149 1.15 -15.14 -6.49
N SER A 150 1.28 -15.29 -7.80
CA SER A 150 1.07 -16.56 -8.49
C SER A 150 2.13 -17.59 -8.08
N THR A 151 1.95 -18.85 -8.47
CA THR A 151 2.93 -19.92 -8.22
C THR A 151 4.32 -19.63 -8.82
N GLY A 152 4.40 -18.74 -9.82
CA GLY A 152 5.66 -18.29 -10.42
C GLY A 152 6.29 -17.08 -9.73
N GLY A 153 5.66 -16.53 -8.67
CA GLY A 153 6.11 -15.35 -7.95
C GLY A 153 5.73 -14.01 -8.61
N ALA A 154 5.01 -14.03 -9.73
CA ALA A 154 4.48 -12.81 -10.34
C ALA A 154 3.19 -12.38 -9.63
N TRP A 155 3.03 -11.08 -9.39
CA TRP A 155 1.80 -10.54 -8.82
C TRP A 155 0.67 -10.53 -9.83
N GLU A 156 -0.51 -10.96 -9.39
CA GLU A 156 -1.74 -10.99 -10.19
C GLU A 156 -2.85 -10.22 -9.49
N ARG A 157 -3.56 -9.38 -10.25
CA ARG A 157 -4.73 -8.63 -9.80
C ARG A 157 -5.99 -9.23 -10.41
N MET A 158 -7.01 -9.47 -9.58
CA MET A 158 -8.32 -9.97 -10.00
C MET A 158 -9.43 -9.09 -9.46
N LEU A 159 -10.38 -8.68 -10.30
CA LEU A 159 -11.58 -7.97 -9.85
C LEU A 159 -12.48 -8.94 -9.08
N MET A 160 -12.80 -8.59 -7.84
CA MET A 160 -13.63 -9.40 -6.95
C MET A 160 -15.03 -8.84 -6.81
N PHE A 161 -15.14 -7.51 -6.70
CA PHE A 161 -16.42 -6.83 -6.54
C PHE A 161 -16.45 -5.56 -7.39
N ASP A 162 -17.58 -5.35 -8.05
CA ASP A 162 -17.94 -4.12 -8.73
C ASP A 162 -19.14 -3.54 -7.98
N THR A 163 -18.90 -2.48 -7.21
CA THR A 163 -19.88 -1.95 -6.25
C THR A 163 -20.18 -0.49 -6.55
N GLU A 164 -21.29 0.01 -6.01
CA GLU A 164 -21.61 1.45 -6.05
C GLU A 164 -21.07 2.22 -4.82
N ALA A 165 -20.21 1.58 -4.01
CA ALA A 165 -19.66 2.16 -2.80
C ALA A 165 -18.51 3.13 -3.13
N GLY A 166 -18.51 4.31 -2.50
CA GLY A 166 -17.33 5.17 -2.52
C GLY A 166 -16.34 4.65 -1.48
N ILE A 167 -15.46 3.73 -1.87
CA ILE A 167 -14.56 3.07 -0.92
C ILE A 167 -13.59 4.12 -0.37
N THR A 168 -13.62 4.34 0.94
CA THR A 168 -12.75 5.34 1.60
C THR A 168 -11.70 4.70 2.48
N SER A 169 -11.97 3.48 2.94
CA SER A 169 -11.11 2.74 3.84
C SER A 169 -11.51 1.26 3.86
N PHE A 170 -10.64 0.47 4.46
CA PHE A 170 -10.87 -0.92 4.86
C PHE A 170 -10.61 -1.04 6.37
N GLY A 171 -11.01 -2.14 6.98
CA GLY A 171 -10.60 -2.49 8.33
C GLY A 171 -10.41 -4.00 8.44
N GLU A 172 -9.76 -4.43 9.50
CA GLU A 172 -9.71 -5.83 9.90
C GLU A 172 -10.06 -5.93 11.38
N ASP A 173 -10.80 -6.97 11.76
CA ASP A 173 -11.07 -7.27 13.17
C ASP A 173 -9.93 -8.09 13.81
N GLU A 174 -10.10 -8.44 15.09
CA GLU A 174 -9.11 -9.27 15.80
C GLU A 174 -8.95 -10.67 15.19
N ALA A 175 -10.00 -11.21 14.55
CA ALA A 175 -9.94 -12.50 13.88
C ALA A 175 -9.26 -12.44 12.49
N GLY A 176 -9.15 -11.25 11.91
CA GLY A 176 -8.56 -11.03 10.58
C GLY A 176 -9.61 -11.01 9.46
N GLU A 177 -10.89 -10.88 9.80
CA GLU A 177 -11.95 -10.66 8.83
C GLU A 177 -11.88 -9.22 8.30
N ILE A 178 -12.09 -9.04 7.00
CA ILE A 178 -11.97 -7.74 6.34
C ILE A 178 -13.32 -7.03 6.27
N TYR A 179 -13.26 -5.72 6.52
CA TYR A 179 -14.36 -4.78 6.40
C TYR A 179 -14.03 -3.69 5.38
N VAL A 180 -15.05 -3.17 4.71
CA VAL A 180 -14.97 -2.07 3.74
C VAL A 180 -15.80 -0.90 4.25
N VAL A 181 -15.25 0.30 4.21
CA VAL A 181 -15.93 1.53 4.63
C VAL A 181 -16.28 2.37 3.42
N ASP A 182 -17.57 2.66 3.28
CA ASP A 182 -18.12 3.56 2.28
C ASP A 182 -18.19 5.00 2.80
N GLY A 183 -17.88 5.97 1.93
CA GLY A 183 -17.96 7.40 2.22
C GLY A 183 -19.35 7.91 2.62
N LYS A 184 -20.43 7.13 2.43
CA LYS A 184 -21.78 7.44 2.93
C LYS A 184 -22.05 6.93 4.35
N GLY A 185 -21.06 6.31 5.00
CA GLY A 185 -21.13 5.87 6.40
C GLY A 185 -21.50 4.41 6.61
N SER A 186 -21.53 3.59 5.55
CA SER A 186 -21.77 2.15 5.66
C SER A 186 -20.47 1.38 5.90
N ILE A 187 -20.57 0.27 6.62
CA ILE A 187 -19.48 -0.72 6.79
C ILE A 187 -19.98 -2.06 6.28
N PHE A 188 -19.25 -2.66 5.35
CA PHE A 188 -19.53 -3.97 4.77
C PHE A 188 -18.49 -4.97 5.25
N GLN A 189 -18.88 -6.23 5.43
CA GLN A 189 -17.94 -7.32 5.72
C GLN A 189 -17.70 -8.14 4.45
N LEU A 190 -16.46 -8.51 4.19
CA LEU A 190 -16.14 -9.50 3.16
C LEU A 190 -16.64 -10.87 3.62
N ALA A 191 -17.54 -11.47 2.85
CA ALA A 191 -18.17 -12.75 3.19
C ALA A 191 -18.36 -13.62 1.95
N ALA A 192 -18.51 -14.94 2.17
CA ALA A 192 -18.95 -15.85 1.12
C ALA A 192 -20.41 -15.55 0.73
N VAL A 193 -20.75 -15.84 -0.53
CA VAL A 193 -22.16 -15.86 -0.95
C VAL A 193 -22.88 -16.96 -0.17
N PRO A 194 -24.07 -16.70 0.39
CA PRO A 194 -24.89 -17.70 1.09
C PRO A 194 -25.27 -18.91 0.23
#